data_AF-X1JSX2-F1
#
_entry.id   AF-X1JSX2-F1
#
_cell.length_a   1.000
_cell.length_b   1.000
_cell.length_c   1.000
_cell.angle_alpha   90.00
_cell.angle_beta   90.00
_cell.angle_gamma   90.00
#
_symmetry.space_group_name_H-M   'P 1'
#
loop_
_entity.id
_entity.type
_entity.pdbx_description
1 polymer ?
#
loop_
_entity_poly.entity_id
_entity_poly.type
_entity_poly.pdbx_seq_one_letter_code
_entity_poly.pdbx_strand_id
1 'polypeptide(L)'
;MAKLHNTKKLSLLKDNDKEWLYLFRFKANIANIIKKIESDVEKLGKITKVSQGLIPYDKYRGHSPETIKNRIWHAQYKKDESYKKELRGGDVKRYYLKWNGIQWISYGNWLAAPRKPEFFTSPRVLIREITDEKTGKVNATFSDEEYYNNPSIINIINNPAKKYNLKYILAIINSTLFAFYHFNTSPKAKKGLFPKILVNDV
;
A
#
# COMPACT_ATOMS: atom_id res chain seq x y z
N MET A 1 -9.71 -34.22 -40.16
CA MET A 1 -9.26 -33.54 -38.93
C MET A 1 -8.04 -32.70 -39.23
N ALA A 2 -8.18 -31.37 -39.29
CA ALA A 2 -7.04 -30.47 -39.52
C ALA A 2 -6.18 -30.41 -38.25
N LYS A 3 -4.95 -30.91 -38.33
CA LYS A 3 -3.95 -30.72 -37.26
C LYS A 3 -3.57 -29.24 -37.25
N LEU A 4 -3.90 -28.54 -36.16
CA LEU A 4 -3.46 -27.18 -35.89
C LEU A 4 -1.92 -27.14 -35.76
N HIS A 5 -1.24 -26.83 -36.85
CA HIS A 5 0.16 -26.37 -36.86
C HIS A 5 0.23 -24.92 -36.32
N ASN A 6 0.01 -24.74 -35.02
CA ASN A 6 0.00 -23.38 -34.44
C ASN A 6 0.72 -23.24 -33.09
N THR A 7 1.58 -24.19 -32.73
CA THR A 7 2.33 -24.15 -31.46
C THR A 7 3.32 -22.99 -31.39
N LYS A 8 3.97 -22.61 -32.50
CA LYS A 8 4.87 -21.43 -32.56
C LYS A 8 4.16 -20.09 -32.33
N LYS A 9 2.88 -19.99 -32.70
CA LYS A 9 2.07 -18.76 -32.54
C LYS A 9 1.54 -18.61 -31.11
N LEU A 10 1.36 -19.73 -30.41
CA LEU A 10 0.91 -19.76 -29.02
C LEU A 10 2.04 -19.43 -28.02
N SER A 11 3.30 -19.80 -28.32
CA SER A 11 4.44 -19.37 -27.51
C SER A 11 4.68 -17.85 -27.62
N LEU A 12 4.59 -17.29 -28.84
CA LEU A 12 4.62 -15.84 -29.08
C LEU A 12 3.50 -15.07 -28.38
N LEU A 13 2.32 -15.68 -28.20
CA LEU A 13 1.24 -15.11 -27.41
C LEU A 13 1.60 -15.03 -25.92
N LYS A 14 2.27 -16.08 -25.39
CA LYS A 14 2.74 -16.17 -24.01
C LYS A 14 3.95 -15.26 -23.70
N ASP A 15 4.80 -15.03 -24.69
CA ASP A 15 5.97 -14.17 -24.53
C ASP A 15 5.59 -12.68 -24.47
N ASN A 16 4.38 -12.33 -24.94
CA ASN A 16 3.90 -10.96 -25.08
C ASN A 16 2.71 -10.61 -24.17
N ASP A 17 2.41 -11.40 -23.13
CA ASP A 17 1.26 -11.23 -22.23
C ASP A 17 1.03 -9.79 -21.79
N LYS A 18 2.12 -9.09 -21.43
CA LYS A 18 2.08 -7.68 -21.06
C LYS A 18 1.71 -6.78 -22.22
N GLU A 19 2.28 -6.99 -23.41
CA GLU A 19 1.94 -6.21 -24.61
C GLU A 19 0.48 -6.37 -25.01
N TRP A 20 -0.05 -7.60 -24.95
CA TRP A 20 -1.47 -7.86 -25.18
C TRP A 20 -2.32 -7.16 -24.11
N LEU A 21 -1.95 -7.27 -22.83
CA LEU A 21 -2.62 -6.55 -21.75
C LEU A 21 -2.59 -5.03 -22.02
N TYR A 22 -1.47 -4.49 -22.51
CA TYR A 22 -1.35 -3.07 -22.84
C TYR A 22 -2.25 -2.66 -24.01
N LEU A 23 -2.29 -3.45 -25.08
CA LEU A 23 -3.11 -3.21 -26.27
C LEU A 23 -4.61 -3.31 -25.98
N PHE A 24 -5.04 -4.27 -25.14
CA PHE A 24 -6.44 -4.43 -24.76
C PHE A 24 -6.90 -3.44 -23.68
N ARG A 25 -5.98 -2.91 -22.87
CA ARG A 25 -6.30 -2.06 -21.71
C ARG A 25 -6.07 -0.57 -21.93
N PHE A 26 -5.21 -0.18 -22.88
CA PHE A 26 -4.82 1.23 -23.06
C PHE A 26 -4.83 1.67 -24.52
N LYS A 27 -5.04 2.98 -24.72
CA LYS A 27 -4.70 3.65 -25.97
C LYS A 27 -3.17 3.55 -26.18
N ALA A 28 -2.72 3.35 -27.42
CA ALA A 28 -1.30 3.15 -27.77
C ALA A 28 -0.35 4.18 -27.11
N ASN A 29 -0.76 5.44 -27.01
CA ASN A 29 0.03 6.50 -26.37
C ASN A 29 0.28 6.27 -24.87
N ILE A 30 -0.70 5.76 -24.13
CA ILE A 30 -0.55 5.48 -22.68
C ILE A 30 0.43 4.31 -22.47
N ALA A 31 0.33 3.26 -23.30
CA ALA A 31 1.24 2.13 -23.24
C ALA A 31 2.70 2.55 -23.47
N ASN A 32 2.95 3.44 -24.44
CA ASN A 32 4.29 3.97 -24.71
C ASN A 32 4.85 4.78 -23.53
N ILE A 33 4.02 5.61 -22.88
CA ILE A 33 4.43 6.36 -21.69
C ILE A 33 4.78 5.39 -20.55
N ILE A 34 3.97 4.36 -20.31
CA ILE A 34 4.23 3.38 -19.26
C ILE A 34 5.53 2.62 -19.55
N LYS A 35 5.75 2.14 -20.79
CA LYS A 35 7.01 1.50 -21.19
C LYS A 35 8.22 2.40 -20.95
N LYS A 36 8.10 3.71 -21.24
CA LYS A 36 9.16 4.69 -20.98
C LYS A 36 9.42 4.91 -19.49
N ILE A 37 8.39 4.90 -18.65
CA ILE A 37 8.55 4.95 -17.19
C ILE A 37 9.27 3.68 -16.72
N GLU A 38 8.92 2.51 -17.27
CA GLU A 38 9.48 1.22 -16.83
C GLU A 38 10.89 0.92 -17.35
N SER A 39 11.43 1.71 -18.30
CA SER A 39 12.70 1.39 -18.97
C SER A 39 13.94 1.61 -18.11
N ASP A 40 13.89 2.51 -17.13
CA ASP A 40 15.02 2.83 -16.25
C ASP A 40 14.54 3.24 -14.86
N VAL A 41 14.05 2.27 -14.09
CA VAL A 41 13.54 2.49 -12.72
C VAL A 41 14.00 1.41 -11.76
N GLU A 42 14.28 1.84 -10.53
CA GLU A 42 14.44 0.93 -9.40
C GLU A 42 13.11 0.84 -8.63
N LYS A 43 12.63 -0.39 -8.40
CA LYS A 43 11.40 -0.63 -7.64
C LYS A 43 11.56 -0.17 -6.18
N LEU A 44 10.55 0.49 -5.62
CA LEU A 44 10.66 1.04 -4.26
C LEU A 44 10.92 -0.05 -3.22
N GLY A 45 10.30 -1.23 -3.36
CA GLY A 45 10.54 -2.39 -2.50
C GLY A 45 11.98 -2.95 -2.52
N LYS A 46 12.83 -2.56 -3.48
CA LYS A 46 14.27 -2.89 -3.47
C LYS A 46 15.09 -1.94 -2.59
N ILE A 47 14.63 -0.71 -2.42
CA ILE A 47 15.35 0.37 -1.72
C ILE A 47 14.73 0.75 -0.38
N THR A 48 13.55 0.21 -0.05
CA THR A 48 12.83 0.42 1.21
C THR A 48 12.30 -0.91 1.76
N LYS A 49 11.77 -0.88 2.99
CA LYS A 49 10.90 -1.94 3.49
C LYS A 49 9.46 -1.42 3.53
N VAL A 50 8.52 -2.23 3.04
CA VAL A 50 7.11 -1.88 2.99
C VAL A 50 6.30 -2.84 3.86
N SER A 51 5.34 -2.33 4.61
CA SER A 51 4.37 -3.14 5.35
C SER A 51 3.00 -2.50 5.36
N GLN A 52 1.95 -3.30 5.22
CA GLN A 52 0.61 -2.88 5.65
C GLN A 52 0.58 -2.61 7.17
N GLY A 53 -0.49 -1.97 7.64
CA GLY A 53 -0.76 -1.85 9.07
C GLY A 53 -1.00 -3.17 9.79
N LEU A 54 -1.15 -3.07 11.11
CA LEU A 54 -1.45 -4.21 11.96
C LEU A 54 -2.88 -4.73 11.73
N ILE A 55 -3.09 -6.02 11.99
CA ILE A 55 -4.41 -6.63 11.98
C ILE A 55 -4.67 -7.08 13.42
N PRO A 56 -5.60 -6.44 14.15
CA PRO A 56 -5.85 -6.81 15.54
C PRO A 56 -6.54 -8.17 15.66
N TYR A 57 -7.58 -8.41 14.84
CA TYR A 57 -8.50 -9.52 14.98
C TYR A 57 -8.50 -10.43 13.75
N ASP A 58 -8.61 -11.73 13.96
CA ASP A 58 -8.72 -12.74 12.90
C ASP A 58 -9.23 -14.06 13.49
N LYS A 59 -10.38 -14.54 13.01
CA LYS A 59 -10.98 -15.81 13.47
C LYS A 59 -10.09 -17.02 13.17
N TYR A 60 -9.31 -16.96 12.09
CA TYR A 60 -8.41 -18.05 11.69
C TYR A 60 -7.12 -18.08 12.51
N ARG A 61 -6.89 -17.09 13.38
CA ARG A 61 -5.75 -17.02 14.31
C ARG A 61 -6.16 -17.23 15.77
N GLY A 62 -7.33 -17.84 16.01
CA GLY A 62 -7.76 -18.24 17.36
C GLY A 62 -8.55 -17.18 18.13
N HIS A 63 -8.95 -16.07 17.49
CA HIS A 63 -9.77 -15.05 18.15
C HIS A 63 -11.25 -15.41 18.10
N SER A 64 -11.89 -15.44 19.28
CA SER A 64 -13.32 -15.76 19.40
C SER A 64 -14.19 -14.68 18.73
N PRO A 65 -15.39 -15.02 18.19
CA PRO A 65 -16.30 -14.03 17.62
C PRO A 65 -16.61 -12.88 18.59
N GLU A 66 -16.70 -13.17 19.88
CA GLU A 66 -16.90 -12.17 20.94
C GLU A 66 -15.72 -11.21 21.06
N THR A 67 -14.48 -11.72 21.08
CA THR A 67 -13.25 -10.92 21.09
C THR A 67 -13.22 -9.92 19.92
N ILE A 68 -13.59 -10.39 18.73
CA ILE A 68 -13.61 -9.57 17.51
C ILE A 68 -14.73 -8.53 17.56
N LYS A 69 -15.94 -8.95 17.92
CA LYS A 69 -17.13 -8.09 18.01
C LYS A 69 -16.94 -6.96 19.03
N ASN A 70 -16.40 -7.29 20.20
CA ASN A 70 -16.21 -6.33 21.29
C ASN A 70 -14.94 -5.49 21.13
N ARG A 71 -14.10 -5.76 20.13
CA ARG A 71 -12.86 -5.04 19.85
C ARG A 71 -12.01 -4.79 21.11
N ILE A 72 -11.76 -5.84 21.89
CA ILE A 72 -11.22 -5.73 23.26
C ILE A 72 -9.87 -4.97 23.36
N TRP A 73 -9.03 -5.06 22.33
CA TRP A 73 -7.76 -4.34 22.23
C TRP A 73 -7.86 -2.87 21.80
N HIS A 74 -9.05 -2.36 21.45
CA HIS A 74 -9.24 -0.94 21.18
C HIS A 74 -9.73 -0.20 22.43
N ALA A 75 -9.41 1.09 22.50
CA ALA A 75 -9.90 1.98 23.53
C ALA A 75 -10.02 3.42 23.01
N GLN A 76 -10.79 4.24 23.72
CA GLN A 76 -10.87 5.68 23.47
C GLN A 76 -9.82 6.50 24.26
N TYR A 77 -9.02 5.83 25.08
CA TYR A 77 -7.97 6.41 25.93
C TYR A 77 -6.86 5.39 26.15
N LYS A 78 -5.70 5.85 26.63
CA LYS A 78 -4.57 4.97 26.99
C LYS A 78 -4.88 4.26 28.31
N LYS A 79 -5.26 2.97 28.26
CA LYS A 79 -5.54 2.19 29.48
C LYS A 79 -4.27 1.82 30.27
N ASP A 80 -3.20 1.48 29.54
CA ASP A 80 -1.90 1.08 30.07
C ASP A 80 -0.81 1.31 29.00
N GLU A 81 0.43 0.89 29.27
CA GLU A 81 1.58 1.08 28.37
C GLU A 81 1.51 0.29 27.04
N SER A 82 0.68 -0.74 26.96
CA SER A 82 0.43 -1.45 25.71
C SER A 82 -0.40 -0.62 24.74
N TYR A 83 -1.18 0.35 25.23
CA TYR A 83 -2.06 1.17 24.40
C TYR A 83 -1.27 2.29 23.72
N LYS A 84 -1.30 2.27 22.39
CA LYS A 84 -0.60 3.22 21.51
C LYS A 84 -1.60 3.97 20.63
N LYS A 85 -1.25 5.20 20.23
CA LYS A 85 -2.08 6.00 19.32
C LYS A 85 -2.21 5.28 17.98
N GLU A 86 -3.45 5.08 17.53
CA GLU A 86 -3.74 4.37 16.28
C GLU A 86 -4.30 5.34 15.22
N LEU A 87 -3.65 5.37 14.05
CA LEU A 87 -4.08 6.08 12.87
C LEU A 87 -5.06 5.26 12.04
N ARG A 88 -6.08 5.94 11.51
CA ARG A 88 -6.94 5.46 10.42
C ARG A 88 -6.56 6.16 9.11
N GLY A 89 -6.96 5.59 7.97
CA GLY A 89 -6.67 6.18 6.65
C GLY A 89 -7.15 7.62 6.47
N GLY A 90 -8.18 8.06 7.20
CA GLY A 90 -8.62 9.47 7.20
C GLY A 90 -7.64 10.46 7.85
N ASP A 91 -6.77 9.97 8.74
CA ASP A 91 -5.78 10.75 9.47
C ASP A 91 -4.58 11.11 8.59
N VAL A 92 -4.37 10.37 7.49
CA VAL A 92 -3.32 10.58 6.49
C VAL A 92 -3.89 11.37 5.31
N LYS A 93 -3.40 12.60 5.13
CA LYS A 93 -3.65 13.45 3.98
C LYS A 93 -2.34 13.73 3.24
N ARG A 94 -2.44 14.26 2.03
CA ARG A 94 -1.27 14.68 1.26
C ARG A 94 -0.42 15.69 2.06
N TYR A 95 0.80 15.30 2.41
CA TYR A 95 1.77 16.05 3.22
C TYR A 95 1.27 16.48 4.61
N TYR A 96 0.22 15.85 5.12
CA TYR A 96 -0.36 16.22 6.41
C TYR A 96 -0.83 14.99 7.19
N LEU A 97 -0.48 14.94 8.47
CA LEU A 97 -0.87 13.90 9.40
C LEU A 97 -1.57 14.54 10.59
N LYS A 98 -2.74 14.00 10.97
CA LYS A 98 -3.40 14.38 12.23
C LYS A 98 -4.09 13.16 12.82
N TRP A 99 -3.57 12.69 13.95
CA TRP A 99 -4.26 11.65 14.73
C TRP A 99 -5.63 12.16 15.22
N ASN A 100 -6.62 11.28 15.21
CA ASN A 100 -8.01 11.60 15.55
C ASN A 100 -8.27 11.93 17.03
N GLY A 101 -7.25 11.82 17.90
CA GLY A 101 -7.35 12.19 19.32
C GLY A 101 -7.96 11.14 20.24
N ILE A 102 -8.61 10.11 19.68
CA ILE A 102 -9.43 9.18 20.46
C ILE A 102 -9.03 7.72 20.28
N GLN A 103 -8.42 7.31 19.17
CA GLN A 103 -8.25 5.88 18.93
C GLN A 103 -6.91 5.36 19.45
N TRP A 104 -7.01 4.39 20.34
CA TRP A 104 -5.89 3.66 20.90
C TRP A 104 -6.01 2.16 20.60
N ILE A 105 -4.87 1.51 20.38
CA ILE A 105 -4.74 0.07 20.18
C ILE A 105 -3.73 -0.51 21.18
N SER A 106 -4.11 -1.57 21.88
CA SER A 106 -3.21 -2.39 22.69
C SER A 106 -2.33 -3.23 21.78
N TYR A 107 -1.04 -2.91 21.71
CA TYR A 107 -0.09 -3.54 20.79
C TYR A 107 0.72 -4.65 21.47
N GLY A 108 0.65 -5.86 20.91
CA GLY A 108 1.42 -7.00 21.39
C GLY A 108 1.21 -8.27 20.56
N ASN A 109 1.79 -9.38 21.01
CA ASN A 109 1.75 -10.67 20.30
C ASN A 109 0.35 -11.32 20.29
N TRP A 110 -0.59 -10.81 21.10
CA TRP A 110 -2.00 -11.19 21.06
C TRP A 110 -2.74 -10.66 19.82
N LEU A 111 -2.16 -9.74 19.05
CA LEU A 111 -2.77 -9.28 17.81
C LEU A 111 -2.63 -10.34 16.71
N ALA A 112 -3.63 -10.41 15.83
CA ALA A 112 -3.63 -11.38 14.74
C ALA A 112 -2.41 -11.22 13.83
N ALA A 113 -2.08 -9.99 13.43
CA ALA A 113 -0.83 -9.68 12.72
C ALA A 113 -0.27 -8.36 13.26
N PRO A 114 0.59 -8.38 14.30
CA PRO A 114 1.11 -7.16 14.90
C PRO A 114 2.00 -6.37 13.95
N ARG A 115 2.67 -7.02 12.99
CA ARG A 115 3.80 -6.46 12.22
C ARG A 115 4.96 -6.08 13.14
N LYS A 116 6.12 -5.76 12.55
CA LYS A 116 7.32 -5.41 13.33
C LYS A 116 7.18 -3.98 13.89
N PRO A 117 7.65 -3.71 15.13
CA PRO A 117 7.61 -2.39 15.72
C PRO A 117 8.29 -1.30 14.88
N GLU A 118 9.34 -1.66 14.12
CA GLU A 118 10.07 -0.72 13.25
C GLU A 118 9.17 0.05 12.26
N PHE A 119 8.04 -0.53 11.84
CA PHE A 119 7.07 0.13 10.96
C PHE A 119 6.20 1.19 11.64
N PHE A 120 6.23 1.28 12.97
CA PHE A 120 5.42 2.21 13.77
C PHE A 120 6.26 3.19 14.58
N THR A 121 7.57 2.95 14.70
CA THR A 121 8.49 3.78 15.48
C THR A 121 9.58 4.46 14.64
N SER A 122 9.94 3.89 13.47
CA SER A 122 10.98 4.50 12.62
C SER A 122 10.40 5.66 11.79
N PRO A 123 11.25 6.62 11.37
CA PRO A 123 10.89 7.58 10.32
C PRO A 123 10.34 6.85 9.09
N ARG A 124 9.16 7.27 8.62
CA ARG A 124 8.42 6.56 7.58
C ARG A 124 7.57 7.47 6.71
N VAL A 125 7.33 7.00 5.49
CA VAL A 125 6.24 7.48 4.65
C VAL A 125 5.00 6.64 4.92
N LEU A 126 3.90 7.30 5.18
CA LEU A 126 2.58 6.72 5.38
C LEU A 126 1.75 6.97 4.12
N ILE A 127 1.18 5.92 3.53
CA ILE A 127 0.29 6.01 2.37
C ILE A 127 -1.11 5.55 2.75
N ARG A 128 -2.13 6.37 2.52
CA ARG A 128 -3.52 5.92 2.61
C ARG A 128 -3.85 4.94 1.47
N GLU A 129 -4.41 3.78 1.80
CA GLU A 129 -4.72 2.72 0.83
C GLU A 129 -5.74 3.17 -0.22
N ILE A 130 -6.74 3.96 0.17
CA ILE A 130 -7.74 4.50 -0.76
C ILE A 130 -7.17 5.72 -1.49
N THR A 131 -7.15 5.65 -2.82
CA THR A 131 -6.69 6.71 -3.72
C THR A 131 -7.87 7.52 -4.26
N ASP A 132 -7.57 8.68 -4.86
CA ASP A 132 -8.57 9.46 -5.59
C ASP A 132 -9.09 8.69 -6.81
N GLU A 133 -10.41 8.62 -6.96
CA GLU A 133 -11.07 7.78 -7.96
C GLU A 133 -10.88 8.26 -9.40
N LYS A 134 -10.74 9.58 -9.60
CA LYS A 134 -10.69 10.19 -10.94
C LYS A 134 -9.26 10.34 -11.42
N THR A 135 -8.35 10.65 -10.51
CA THR A 135 -6.98 11.05 -10.82
C THR A 135 -5.94 10.02 -10.39
N GLY A 136 -6.31 9.04 -9.56
CA GLY A 136 -5.36 8.09 -8.96
C GLY A 136 -4.39 8.74 -7.98
N LYS A 137 -4.62 10.01 -7.60
CA LYS A 137 -3.76 10.71 -6.64
C LYS A 137 -3.76 9.98 -5.30
N VAL A 138 -2.57 9.81 -4.77
CA VAL A 138 -2.32 9.19 -3.48
C VAL A 138 -2.27 10.26 -2.40
N ASN A 139 -2.75 9.91 -1.20
CA ASN A 139 -2.53 10.69 0.00
C ASN A 139 -1.38 10.04 0.78
N ALA A 140 -0.22 10.67 0.75
CA ALA A 140 0.93 10.23 1.53
C ALA A 140 1.53 11.38 2.35
N THR A 141 2.12 11.05 3.50
CA THR A 141 2.82 11.99 4.37
C THR A 141 4.03 11.33 5.04
N PHE A 142 4.95 12.14 5.56
CA PHE A 142 6.08 11.69 6.37
C PHE A 142 5.74 11.83 7.87
N SER A 143 6.26 10.91 8.69
CA SER A 143 6.25 11.04 10.15
C SER A 143 7.46 10.32 10.76
N ASP A 144 8.02 10.92 11.79
CA ASP A 144 9.01 10.37 12.71
C ASP A 144 8.45 10.16 14.13
N GLU A 145 7.16 10.42 14.33
CA GLU A 145 6.45 10.15 15.58
C GLU A 145 6.02 8.67 15.68
N GLU A 146 5.86 8.17 16.91
CA GLU A 146 5.31 6.84 17.17
C GLU A 146 3.79 6.84 16.95
N TYR A 147 3.36 6.10 15.94
CA TYR A 147 1.96 5.87 15.62
C TYR A 147 1.79 4.48 15.04
N TYR A 148 0.82 3.77 15.58
CA TYR A 148 0.36 2.50 15.04
C TYR A 148 -0.74 2.76 14.02
N ASN A 149 -0.95 1.85 13.08
CA ASN A 149 -1.98 2.03 12.07
C ASN A 149 -2.58 0.71 11.64
N ASN A 150 -3.87 0.74 11.30
CA ASN A 150 -4.56 -0.38 10.70
C ASN A 150 -4.21 -0.52 9.19
N PRO A 151 -4.72 -1.54 8.49
CA PRO A 151 -4.35 -1.81 7.10
C PRO A 151 -4.79 -0.75 6.09
N SER A 152 -5.61 0.24 6.48
CA SER A 152 -5.94 1.36 5.60
C SER A 152 -4.77 2.31 5.35
N ILE A 153 -3.63 2.08 5.99
CA ILE A 153 -2.37 2.81 5.78
C ILE A 153 -1.23 1.79 5.51
N ILE A 154 -0.42 2.08 4.50
CA ILE A 154 0.82 1.38 4.16
C ILE A 154 2.00 2.17 4.73
N ASN A 155 2.93 1.47 5.37
CA ASN A 155 4.17 2.00 5.95
C ASN A 155 5.35 1.73 5.03
N ILE A 156 6.17 2.75 4.79
CA ILE A 156 7.43 2.65 4.06
C ILE A 156 8.54 3.20 4.95
N ILE A 157 9.45 2.32 5.36
CA ILE A 157 10.65 2.69 6.12
C ILE A 157 11.89 2.51 5.25
N ASN A 158 12.95 3.22 5.59
CA ASN A 158 14.20 3.13 4.85
C ASN A 158 14.79 1.70 4.94
N ASN A 159 15.49 1.27 3.89
CA ASN A 159 16.32 0.07 3.98
C ASN A 159 17.68 0.49 4.60
N PRO A 160 18.13 -0.11 5.73
CA PRO A 160 19.42 0.23 6.33
C PRO A 160 20.60 0.14 5.35
N ALA A 161 20.53 -0.75 4.36
CA ALA A 161 21.56 -0.93 3.33
C ALA A 161 21.55 0.14 2.23
N LYS A 162 20.43 0.86 2.05
CA LYS A 162 20.24 1.87 1.01
C LYS A 162 19.54 3.09 1.59
N LYS A 163 20.31 4.11 2.01
CA LYS A 163 19.79 5.28 2.73
C LYS A 163 19.29 6.37 1.79
N TYR A 164 18.18 6.12 1.10
CA TYR A 164 17.47 7.18 0.37
C TYR A 164 16.78 8.14 1.32
N ASN A 165 16.61 9.40 0.90
CA ASN A 165 15.85 10.37 1.67
C ASN A 165 14.34 10.07 1.55
N LEU A 166 13.68 9.77 2.67
CA LEU A 166 12.24 9.46 2.69
C LEU A 166 11.35 10.62 2.22
N LYS A 167 11.78 11.88 2.40
CA LYS A 167 11.05 13.05 1.90
C LYS A 167 11.16 13.17 0.38
N TYR A 168 12.26 12.73 -0.22
CA TYR A 168 12.40 12.61 -1.68
C TYR A 168 11.45 11.53 -2.22
N ILE A 169 11.42 10.36 -1.58
CA ILE A 169 10.48 9.27 -1.93
C ILE A 169 9.02 9.75 -1.80
N LEU A 170 8.70 10.47 -0.72
CA LEU A 170 7.38 11.06 -0.52
C LEU A 170 6.98 11.99 -1.67
N ALA A 171 7.89 12.84 -2.15
CA ALA A 171 7.63 13.75 -3.27
C ALA A 171 7.29 12.98 -4.55
N ILE A 172 7.97 11.87 -4.82
CA ILE A 172 7.66 10.98 -5.96
C ILE A 172 6.28 10.33 -5.79
N ILE A 173 5.99 9.74 -4.63
CA ILE A 173 4.70 9.06 -4.36
C ILE A 173 3.53 10.03 -4.53
N ASN A 174 3.68 11.26 -4.03
CA ASN A 174 2.66 12.30 -4.17
C ASN A 174 2.68 12.97 -5.55
N SER A 175 3.50 12.56 -6.51
CA SER A 175 3.56 13.20 -7.84
C SER A 175 2.37 12.84 -8.74
N THR A 176 2.11 13.68 -9.74
CA THR A 176 1.15 13.37 -10.81
C THR A 176 1.61 12.21 -11.69
N LEU A 177 2.92 12.03 -11.86
CA LEU A 177 3.51 10.91 -12.59
C LEU A 177 3.21 9.58 -11.91
N PHE A 178 3.39 9.51 -10.59
CA PHE A 178 3.08 8.31 -9.82
C PHE A 178 1.57 8.01 -9.86
N ALA A 179 0.72 9.02 -9.68
CA ALA A 179 -0.72 8.89 -9.80
C ALA A 179 -1.13 8.35 -11.19
N PHE A 180 -0.55 8.90 -12.26
CA PHE A 180 -0.77 8.42 -13.62
C PHE A 180 -0.33 6.96 -13.80
N TYR A 181 0.85 6.60 -13.32
CA TYR A 181 1.37 5.24 -13.41
C TYR A 181 0.44 4.27 -12.68
N HIS A 182 0.20 4.51 -11.38
CA HIS A 182 -0.68 3.69 -10.54
C HIS A 182 -2.08 3.54 -11.13
N PHE A 183 -2.69 4.65 -11.57
CA PHE A 183 -4.04 4.66 -12.13
C PHE A 183 -4.19 3.75 -13.34
N ASN A 184 -3.13 3.65 -14.14
CA ASN A 184 -3.15 2.86 -15.34
C ASN A 184 -2.73 1.41 -15.07
N THR A 185 -1.68 1.16 -14.28
CA THR A 185 -1.08 -0.17 -14.12
C THR A 185 -1.71 -1.03 -13.03
N SER A 186 -2.21 -0.45 -11.93
CA SER A 186 -2.71 -1.25 -10.80
C SER A 186 -4.05 -1.93 -11.15
N PRO A 187 -4.23 -3.21 -10.81
CA PRO A 187 -5.48 -3.93 -11.05
C PRO A 187 -6.65 -3.39 -10.22
N LYS A 188 -6.36 -2.68 -9.11
CA LYS A 188 -7.38 -2.12 -8.22
C LYS A 188 -7.58 -0.60 -8.36
N ALA A 189 -6.78 0.06 -9.20
CA ALA A 189 -6.91 1.49 -9.44
C ALA A 189 -8.20 1.91 -10.17
N LYS A 190 -8.90 0.98 -10.84
CA LYS A 190 -10.17 1.24 -11.56
C LYS A 190 -11.33 0.34 -11.11
N LYS A 191 -11.16 -0.43 -10.04
CA LYS A 191 -12.12 -1.48 -9.66
C LYS A 191 -12.91 -1.09 -8.40
N GLY A 192 -14.23 -0.96 -8.54
CA GLY A 192 -15.17 -0.70 -7.44
C GLY A 192 -15.27 0.77 -7.03
N LEU A 193 -16.08 1.05 -5.99
CA LEU A 193 -16.34 2.41 -5.47
C LEU A 193 -15.12 3.08 -4.82
N PHE A 194 -14.07 2.33 -4.49
CA PHE A 194 -12.89 2.85 -3.81
C PHE A 194 -11.62 2.23 -4.41
N PRO A 195 -10.95 2.90 -5.35
CA PRO A 195 -9.70 2.41 -5.87
C PRO A 195 -8.60 2.42 -4.80
N LYS A 196 -7.71 1.46 -4.92
CA LYS A 196 -6.72 1.13 -3.88
C LYS A 196 -5.32 1.01 -4.44
N ILE A 197 -4.37 1.55 -3.69
CA ILE A 197 -2.95 1.20 -3.79
C ILE A 197 -2.65 0.02 -2.86
N LEU A 198 -1.99 -1.01 -3.38
CA LEU A 198 -1.60 -2.19 -2.62
C LEU A 198 -0.14 -2.11 -2.17
N VAL A 199 0.23 -2.91 -1.17
CA VAL A 199 1.64 -3.06 -0.75
C VAL A 199 2.54 -3.43 -1.93
N ASN A 200 2.05 -4.25 -2.86
CA ASN A 200 2.81 -4.65 -4.06
C ASN A 200 2.80 -3.60 -5.18
N ASP A 201 1.94 -2.58 -5.08
CA ASP A 201 1.92 -1.45 -6.03
C ASP A 201 2.99 -0.40 -5.68
N VAL A 202 3.62 -0.53 -4.51
CA VAL A 202 4.70 0.34 -4.04
C VAL A 202 6.05 -0.37 -4.13
#